data_AF-A0A1M3PNT8-F1
#
_entry.id   AF-A0A1M3PNT8-F1
#
_cell.length_a   1.000
_cell.length_b   1.000
_cell.length_c   1.000
_cell.angle_alpha   90.00
_cell.angle_beta   90.00
_cell.angle_gamma   90.00
#
_symmetry.space_group_name_H-M   'P 1'
#
loop_
_entity.id
_entity.type
_entity.pdbx_description
1 polymer ?
#
loop_
_entity_poly.entity_id
_entity_poly.type
_entity_poly.pdbx_seq_one_letter_code
_entity_poly.pdbx_strand_id
1 'polypeptide(L)'
;MTQVPTVRSPPLSQRLIGYARVSTDDQLNDAQIDELRAAGCQRIHQEHASGLSRARPVLMKLLKDLTAGDVLVVVRLDRLAQSVSHLLQVIEDLEGRGVHFRSLCDPIDTSTPQGMFSLQVLGAVAQLERALIAERTKAGIKAAKARGRLPGNPGLRERRPEAIKAVSQAREKLYLDELISSAPTWLPTVRQLRPQHSWDNVVRVLNRRGHDWTIERLRRAVHRMVREKLAEPELLARSPRRSPEDHLMKLVAAITIADPGLSLREIAAQLDQMGVRPARGGRKWQPSSIRALLDEAHRFGLVRY
;
A
#
# COMPACT_ATOMS: atom_id res chain seq x y z
N MET A 1 25.77 18.80 -53.40
CA MET A 1 24.98 18.31 -52.25
C MET A 1 25.93 18.19 -51.07
N THR A 2 25.97 19.23 -50.24
CA THR A 2 26.91 19.36 -49.13
C THR A 2 26.29 18.68 -47.90
N GLN A 3 26.89 17.60 -47.41
CA GLN A 3 26.45 16.95 -46.18
C GLN A 3 26.79 17.85 -44.99
N VAL A 4 25.76 18.24 -44.25
CA VAL A 4 25.86 18.92 -42.97
C VAL A 4 26.35 17.90 -41.92
N PRO A 5 27.43 18.17 -41.18
CA PRO A 5 27.81 17.29 -40.07
C PRO A 5 26.81 17.49 -38.92
N THR A 6 26.08 16.44 -38.60
CA THR A 6 25.27 16.33 -37.37
C THR A 6 26.13 16.58 -36.14
N VAL A 7 25.88 17.70 -35.46
CA VAL A 7 26.46 18.03 -34.16
C VAL A 7 26.04 16.95 -33.16
N ARG A 8 27.01 16.17 -32.68
CA ARG A 8 26.82 15.31 -31.50
C ARG A 8 26.53 16.21 -30.30
N SER A 9 25.40 15.99 -29.63
CA SER A 9 25.07 16.62 -28.35
C SER A 9 26.22 16.42 -27.34
N PRO A 10 26.54 17.43 -26.53
CA PRO A 10 27.61 17.31 -25.53
C PRO A 10 27.26 16.22 -24.50
N PRO A 11 28.27 15.54 -23.91
CA PRO A 11 28.02 14.58 -22.83
C PRO A 11 27.31 15.31 -21.68
N LEU A 12 26.25 14.69 -21.14
CA LEU A 12 25.56 15.17 -19.95
C LEU A 12 26.60 15.38 -18.85
N SER A 13 26.82 16.64 -18.47
CA SER A 13 27.71 17.01 -17.37
C SER A 13 27.26 16.27 -16.11
N GLN A 14 28.08 15.35 -15.63
CA GLN A 14 27.86 14.55 -14.44
C GLN A 14 27.50 15.45 -13.25
N ARG A 15 26.27 15.36 -12.74
CA ARG A 15 25.81 16.20 -11.62
C ARG A 15 26.15 15.53 -10.31
N LEU A 16 26.99 16.19 -9.52
CA LEU A 16 27.29 15.78 -8.15
C LEU A 16 26.22 16.34 -7.20
N ILE A 17 25.49 15.45 -6.54
CA ILE A 17 24.42 15.79 -5.62
C ILE A 17 24.79 15.27 -4.22
N GLY A 18 25.01 16.20 -3.30
CA GLY A 18 25.40 15.91 -1.94
C GLY A 18 24.20 15.57 -1.05
N TYR A 19 24.38 14.64 -0.13
CA TYR A 19 23.44 14.37 0.95
C TYR A 19 24.14 14.45 2.31
N ALA A 20 23.62 15.34 3.16
CA ALA A 20 24.10 15.57 4.52
C ALA A 20 23.00 15.20 5.51
N ARG A 21 23.39 14.58 6.63
CA ARG A 21 22.47 14.25 7.73
C ARG A 21 22.96 14.96 8.97
N VAL A 22 22.27 16.05 9.26
CA VAL A 22 22.63 17.04 10.27
C VAL A 22 21.85 16.78 11.55
N SER A 23 22.55 16.77 12.68
CA SER A 23 21.96 16.67 14.03
C SER A 23 21.83 18.07 14.63
N THR A 24 21.20 18.21 15.80
CA THR A 24 21.04 19.50 16.51
C THR A 24 22.35 20.20 16.92
N ASP A 25 23.51 19.65 16.60
CA ASP A 25 24.82 20.24 16.88
C ASP A 25 25.34 20.93 15.61
N ASP A 26 25.25 22.26 15.59
CA ASP A 26 25.50 23.10 14.41
C ASP A 26 26.97 23.04 13.93
N GLN A 27 27.94 22.81 14.82
CA GLN A 27 29.36 22.81 14.46
C GLN A 27 29.77 21.62 13.57
N LEU A 28 29.16 20.45 13.79
CA LEU A 28 29.43 19.25 12.99
C LEU A 28 28.73 19.26 11.62
N ASN A 29 27.68 20.07 11.50
CA ASN A 29 26.87 20.16 10.29
C ASN A 29 27.57 20.99 9.21
N ASP A 30 28.21 22.09 9.60
CA ASP A 30 28.93 22.99 8.69
C ASP A 30 30.13 22.28 8.05
N ALA A 31 30.92 21.53 8.84
CA ALA A 31 32.03 20.74 8.33
C ALA A 31 31.58 19.74 7.25
N GLN A 32 30.46 19.05 7.47
CA GLN A 32 29.93 18.09 6.50
C GLN A 32 29.53 18.75 5.18
N ILE A 33 28.90 19.92 5.26
CA ILE A 33 28.45 20.68 4.08
C ILE A 33 29.67 21.21 3.31
N ASP A 34 30.68 21.70 4.01
CA ASP A 34 31.89 22.24 3.41
C ASP A 34 32.70 21.15 2.68
N GLU A 35 32.79 19.94 3.24
CA GLU A 35 33.39 18.78 2.55
C GLU A 35 32.63 18.43 1.26
N LEU A 36 31.29 18.44 1.29
CA LEU A 36 30.47 18.18 0.10
C LEU A 36 30.64 19.28 -0.96
N ARG A 37 30.73 20.54 -0.55
CA ARG A 37 30.99 21.67 -1.46
C ARG A 37 32.39 21.57 -2.07
N ALA A 38 33.41 21.29 -1.26
CA ALA A 38 34.78 21.09 -1.70
C ALA A 38 34.90 19.94 -2.71
N ALA A 39 34.07 18.90 -2.55
CA ALA A 39 33.98 17.78 -3.47
C ALA A 39 33.21 18.09 -4.78
N GLY A 40 32.73 19.32 -4.97
CA GLY A 40 32.05 19.78 -6.19
C GLY A 40 30.54 19.56 -6.23
N CYS A 41 29.89 19.28 -5.10
CA CYS A 41 28.45 19.09 -5.05
C CYS A 41 27.71 20.43 -5.27
N GLN A 42 27.03 20.56 -6.41
CA GLN A 42 26.28 21.78 -6.76
C GLN A 42 24.97 21.90 -5.96
N ARG A 43 24.41 20.76 -5.56
CA ARG A 43 23.15 20.68 -4.82
C ARG A 43 23.33 19.78 -3.62
N ILE A 44 23.12 20.32 -2.41
CA ILE A 44 23.27 19.58 -1.16
C ILE A 44 21.91 19.50 -0.47
N HIS A 45 21.44 18.28 -0.22
CA HIS A 45 20.22 17.99 0.49
C HIS A 45 20.54 17.69 1.96
N GLN A 46 19.93 18.44 2.86
CA GLN A 46 20.16 18.32 4.30
C GLN A 46 18.96 17.65 4.96
N GLU A 47 19.21 16.57 5.68
CA GLU A 47 18.22 15.86 6.49
C GLU A 47 18.45 16.19 7.97
N HIS A 48 17.50 16.91 8.57
CA HIS A 48 17.54 17.27 9.99
C HIS A 48 17.02 16.10 10.83
N ALA A 49 17.90 15.48 11.61
CA ALA A 49 17.54 14.42 12.54
C ALA A 49 17.00 15.04 13.84
N SER A 50 15.68 15.26 13.93
CA SER A 50 15.02 15.59 15.20
C SER A 50 14.74 14.33 16.02
N GLY A 51 15.59 14.06 17.02
CA GLY A 51 15.38 12.99 18.00
C GLY A 51 15.18 11.58 17.43
N LEU A 52 14.40 10.74 18.14
CA LEU A 52 14.12 9.32 17.88
C LEU A 52 13.47 8.99 16.51
N SER A 53 13.22 9.99 15.66
CA SER A 53 12.56 9.78 14.36
C SER A 53 13.48 9.07 13.37
N ARG A 54 13.01 7.92 12.85
CA ARG A 54 13.70 7.16 11.79
C ARG A 54 13.29 7.60 10.38
N ALA A 55 12.29 8.45 10.25
CA ALA A 55 11.80 8.88 8.95
C ALA A 55 12.86 9.74 8.25
N ARG A 56 13.16 9.44 6.98
CA ARG A 56 14.12 10.18 6.15
C ARG A 56 13.44 10.74 4.89
N PRO A 57 12.51 11.70 5.05
CA PRO A 57 11.72 12.21 3.92
C PRO A 57 12.58 12.91 2.87
N VAL A 58 13.66 13.61 3.25
CA VAL A 58 14.54 14.29 2.32
C VAL A 58 15.34 13.27 1.51
N LEU A 59 15.88 12.23 2.16
CA LEU A 59 16.57 11.14 1.45
C LEU A 59 15.63 10.42 0.48
N MET A 60 14.41 10.07 0.90
CA MET A 60 13.45 9.38 0.03
C MET A 60 13.07 10.22 -1.19
N LYS A 61 12.91 11.54 -1.01
CA LYS A 61 12.63 12.46 -2.12
C LYS A 61 13.84 12.58 -3.04
N LEU A 62 15.04 12.77 -2.49
CA LEU A 62 16.28 12.83 -3.24
C LEU A 62 16.48 11.58 -4.09
N LEU A 63 16.31 10.39 -3.52
CA LEU A 63 16.44 9.13 -4.25
C LEU A 63 15.47 9.08 -5.44
N LYS A 64 14.24 9.61 -5.33
CA LYS A 64 13.31 9.69 -6.46
C LYS A 64 13.73 10.70 -7.53
N ASP A 65 14.30 11.82 -7.12
CA ASP A 65 14.68 12.92 -8.01
C ASP A 65 15.95 12.65 -8.83
N LEU A 66 16.78 11.66 -8.44
CA LEU A 66 18.02 11.30 -9.15
C LEU A 66 17.74 10.70 -10.54
N THR A 67 18.61 11.02 -11.50
CA THR A 67 18.50 10.61 -12.90
C THR A 67 19.80 9.98 -13.40
N ALA A 68 19.71 9.18 -14.47
CA ALA A 68 20.89 8.50 -15.02
C ALA A 68 22.03 9.49 -15.34
N GLY A 69 23.24 9.16 -14.91
CA GLY A 69 24.42 10.03 -15.01
C GLY A 69 24.65 10.97 -13.81
N ASP A 70 23.71 11.05 -12.87
CA ASP A 70 23.94 11.74 -11.60
C ASP A 70 24.84 10.91 -10.68
N VAL A 71 25.52 11.57 -9.74
CA VAL A 71 26.25 10.90 -8.66
C VAL A 71 25.77 11.41 -7.31
N LEU A 72 25.28 10.48 -6.49
CA LEU A 72 24.96 10.73 -5.09
C LEU A 72 26.26 10.71 -4.28
N VAL A 73 26.59 11.84 -3.65
CA VAL A 73 27.79 12.01 -2.84
C VAL A 73 27.42 12.13 -1.37
N VAL A 74 28.08 11.34 -0.53
CA VAL A 74 27.98 11.46 0.93
C VAL A 74 29.38 11.57 1.53
N VAL A 75 29.48 12.19 2.70
CA VAL A 75 30.78 12.26 3.40
C VAL A 75 31.18 10.88 3.92
N ARG A 76 30.22 10.14 4.50
CA ARG A 76 30.42 8.80 5.04
C ARG A 76 29.19 7.90 4.87
N LEU A 77 29.40 6.59 4.86
CA LEU A 77 28.32 5.59 4.73
C LEU A 77 27.27 5.65 5.85
N ASP A 78 27.67 5.94 7.10
CA ASP A 78 26.77 6.00 8.26
C ASP A 78 25.69 7.10 8.12
N ARG A 79 25.99 8.11 7.30
CA ARG A 79 25.06 9.20 7.01
C ARG A 79 23.96 8.73 6.06
N LEU A 80 24.28 7.86 5.10
CA LEU A 80 23.32 7.29 4.15
C LEU A 80 22.50 6.14 4.75
N ALA A 81 23.13 5.20 5.46
CA ALA A 81 22.47 3.96 5.87
C ALA A 81 22.76 3.57 7.33
N GLN A 82 21.75 2.99 7.99
CA GLN A 82 21.87 2.47 9.36
C GLN A 82 22.41 1.04 9.42
N SER A 83 22.45 0.33 8.29
CA SER A 83 22.97 -1.02 8.18
C SER A 83 23.61 -1.20 6.80
N VAL A 84 24.57 -2.13 6.71
CA VAL A 84 25.21 -2.46 5.43
C VAL A 84 24.20 -3.03 4.43
N SER A 85 23.21 -3.81 4.89
CA SER A 85 22.15 -4.31 4.02
C SER A 85 21.31 -3.18 3.41
N HIS A 86 20.99 -2.15 4.18
CA HIS A 86 20.26 -0.98 3.66
C HIS A 86 21.14 -0.18 2.69
N LEU A 87 22.45 -0.06 2.96
CA LEU A 87 23.39 0.58 2.04
C LEU A 87 23.41 -0.12 0.67
N LEU A 88 23.58 -1.44 0.67
CA LEU A 88 23.63 -2.24 -0.56
C LEU A 88 22.33 -2.12 -1.36
N GLN A 89 21.17 -2.19 -0.70
CA GLN A 89 19.87 -2.00 -1.37
C GLN A 89 19.77 -0.64 -2.05
N VAL A 90 20.16 0.44 -1.35
CA VAL A 90 20.14 1.79 -1.93
C VAL A 90 21.08 1.88 -3.14
N ILE A 91 22.27 1.29 -3.05
CA ILE A 91 23.23 1.32 -4.17
C ILE A 91 22.75 0.48 -5.36
N GLU A 92 22.22 -0.72 -5.14
CA GLU A 92 21.63 -1.56 -6.18
C GLU A 92 20.47 -0.84 -6.91
N ASP A 93 19.60 -0.16 -6.16
CA ASP A 93 18.50 0.64 -6.72
C ASP A 93 19.02 1.82 -7.57
N LEU A 94 20.13 2.45 -7.16
CA LEU A 94 20.77 3.55 -7.89
C LEU A 94 21.45 3.04 -9.16
N GLU A 95 22.20 1.94 -9.08
CA GLU A 95 22.86 1.30 -10.23
C GLU A 95 21.85 0.85 -11.29
N GLY A 96 20.72 0.26 -10.87
CA GLY A 96 19.63 -0.13 -11.77
C GLY A 96 19.01 1.05 -12.54
N ARG A 97 19.23 2.29 -12.06
CA ARG A 97 18.80 3.54 -12.70
C ARG A 97 19.92 4.29 -13.40
N GLY A 98 21.13 3.74 -13.44
CA GLY A 98 22.31 4.38 -14.02
C GLY A 98 22.82 5.59 -13.20
N VAL A 99 22.56 5.61 -11.89
CA VAL A 99 23.06 6.64 -10.96
C VAL A 99 24.26 6.07 -10.22
N HIS A 100 25.35 6.83 -10.10
CA HIS A 100 26.51 6.40 -9.32
C HIS A 100 26.44 6.87 -7.87
N PHE A 101 27.20 6.22 -7.01
CA PHE A 101 27.31 6.54 -5.59
C PHE A 101 28.78 6.72 -5.22
N ARG A 102 29.08 7.77 -4.44
CA ARG A 102 30.42 8.07 -3.95
C ARG A 102 30.39 8.46 -2.47
N SER A 103 31.25 7.82 -1.67
CA SER A 103 31.61 8.30 -0.34
C SER A 103 32.92 9.08 -0.40
N LEU A 104 33.06 10.16 0.37
CA LEU A 104 34.29 10.96 0.40
C LEU A 104 35.36 10.35 1.34
N CYS A 105 34.95 9.82 2.50
CA CYS A 105 35.88 9.27 3.49
C CYS A 105 36.01 7.74 3.42
N ASP A 106 35.21 7.07 2.61
CA ASP A 106 35.25 5.62 2.45
C ASP A 106 35.70 5.25 1.03
N PRO A 107 36.38 4.11 0.81
CA PRO A 107 36.88 3.70 -0.50
C PRO A 107 35.75 3.14 -1.41
N ILE A 108 34.58 3.79 -1.41
CA ILE A 108 33.41 3.36 -2.18
C ILE A 108 33.03 4.45 -3.18
N ASP A 109 33.33 4.17 -4.44
CA ASP A 109 32.88 4.94 -5.59
C ASP A 109 32.44 3.97 -6.71
N THR A 110 31.13 3.89 -6.95
CA THR A 110 30.56 2.96 -7.93
C THR A 110 30.81 3.36 -9.39
N SER A 111 31.42 4.53 -9.63
CA SER A 111 31.92 4.90 -10.95
C SER A 111 33.30 4.29 -11.28
N THR A 112 33.96 3.68 -10.28
CA THR A 112 35.30 3.11 -10.43
C THR A 112 35.33 1.59 -10.18
N PRO A 113 36.16 0.82 -10.90
CA PRO A 113 36.32 -0.61 -10.64
C PRO A 113 36.81 -0.93 -9.21
N GLN A 114 37.68 -0.09 -8.64
CA GLN A 114 38.19 -0.25 -7.28
C GLN A 114 37.11 -0.01 -6.22
N GLY A 115 36.26 1.00 -6.41
CA GLY A 115 35.14 1.27 -5.51
C GLY A 115 34.06 0.19 -5.60
N MET A 116 33.80 -0.33 -6.80
CA MET A 116 32.92 -1.48 -7.01
C MET A 116 33.43 -2.75 -6.31
N PHE A 117 34.73 -3.03 -6.41
CA PHE A 117 35.35 -4.14 -5.68
C PHE A 117 35.20 -3.97 -4.16
N SER A 118 35.48 -2.78 -3.64
CA SER A 118 35.36 -2.48 -2.21
C SER A 118 33.92 -2.66 -1.71
N LEU A 119 32.93 -2.25 -2.50
CA LEU A 119 31.51 -2.46 -2.22
C LEU A 119 31.14 -3.95 -2.18
N GLN A 120 31.62 -4.74 -3.14
CA GLN A 120 31.37 -6.19 -3.19
C GLN A 120 31.98 -6.91 -1.99
N VAL A 121 33.21 -6.56 -1.61
CA VAL A 121 33.86 -7.09 -0.41
C VAL A 121 33.06 -6.73 0.84
N LEU A 122 32.60 -5.48 0.98
CA LEU A 122 31.75 -5.05 2.08
C LEU A 122 30.45 -5.87 2.14
N GLY A 123 29.83 -6.11 0.98
CA GLY A 123 28.63 -6.95 0.88
C GLY A 123 28.87 -8.41 1.30
N ALA A 124 29.98 -9.00 0.86
CA ALA A 124 30.38 -10.35 1.24
C ALA A 124 30.63 -10.47 2.75
N VAL A 125 31.33 -9.50 3.35
CA VAL A 125 31.56 -9.44 4.81
C VAL A 125 30.22 -9.34 5.56
N ALA A 126 29.32 -8.45 5.13
CA ALA A 126 28.00 -8.32 5.76
C ALA A 126 27.12 -9.58 5.62
N GLN A 127 27.31 -10.37 4.57
CA GLN A 127 26.65 -11.67 4.43
C GLN A 127 27.28 -12.72 5.36
N LEU A 128 28.61 -12.75 5.47
CA LEU A 128 29.34 -13.62 6.38
C LEU A 128 28.93 -13.36 7.84
N GLU A 129 28.92 -12.11 8.28
CA GLU A 129 28.51 -11.76 9.65
C GLU A 129 27.08 -12.24 9.96
N ARG A 130 26.14 -12.03 9.04
CA ARG A 130 24.76 -12.53 9.17
C ARG A 130 24.72 -14.05 9.30
N ALA A 131 25.50 -14.76 8.48
CA ALA A 131 25.59 -16.22 8.54
C ALA A 131 26.16 -16.70 9.88
N LEU A 132 27.24 -16.07 10.37
CA LEU A 132 27.86 -16.41 11.66
C LEU A 132 26.94 -16.14 12.85
N ILE A 133 26.20 -15.02 12.85
CA ILE A 133 25.19 -14.73 13.88
C ILE A 133 24.10 -15.79 13.86
N ALA A 134 23.61 -16.18 12.68
CA ALA A 134 22.60 -17.21 12.54
C ALA A 134 23.11 -18.57 13.03
N GLU A 135 24.35 -18.94 12.68
CA GLU A 135 25.00 -20.17 13.13
C GLU A 135 25.14 -20.20 14.66
N ARG A 136 25.69 -19.14 15.25
CA ARG A 136 25.83 -19.00 16.71
C ARG A 136 24.48 -19.06 17.42
N THR A 137 23.44 -18.45 16.85
CA THR A 137 22.07 -18.50 17.38
C THR A 137 21.53 -19.92 17.33
N LYS A 138 21.70 -20.64 16.21
CA LYS A 138 21.28 -22.04 16.07
C LYS A 138 22.01 -22.95 17.06
N ALA A 139 23.33 -22.79 17.20
CA ALA A 139 24.14 -23.51 18.17
C ALA A 139 23.68 -23.23 19.61
N GLY A 140 23.42 -21.95 19.94
CA GLY A 140 22.88 -21.54 21.24
C GLY A 140 21.52 -22.15 21.55
N ILE A 141 20.60 -22.15 20.57
CA ILE A 141 19.28 -22.80 20.69
C ILE A 141 19.44 -24.31 20.88
N LYS A 142 20.33 -24.98 20.13
CA LYS A 142 20.59 -26.42 20.28
C LYS A 142 21.12 -26.74 21.68
N ALA A 143 22.09 -25.98 22.17
CA ALA A 143 22.63 -26.14 23.52
C ALA A 143 21.59 -25.85 24.62
N ALA A 144 20.75 -24.82 24.43
CA ALA A 144 19.65 -24.52 25.34
C ALA A 144 18.62 -25.67 25.40
N LYS A 145 18.23 -26.22 24.25
CA LYS A 145 17.36 -27.39 24.16
C LYS A 145 17.97 -28.62 24.84
N ALA A 146 19.26 -28.89 24.64
CA ALA A 146 19.96 -29.99 25.31
C ALA A 146 19.97 -29.84 26.84
N ARG A 147 19.97 -28.61 27.35
CA ARG A 147 19.82 -28.28 28.78
C ARG A 147 18.35 -28.19 29.24
N GLY A 148 17.40 -28.67 28.44
CA GLY A 148 15.96 -28.65 28.78
C GLY A 148 15.28 -27.28 28.68
N ARG A 149 15.98 -26.23 28.24
CA ARG A 149 15.37 -24.91 28.02
C ARG A 149 14.67 -24.89 26.67
N LEU A 150 13.36 -24.71 26.70
CA LEU A 150 12.54 -24.76 25.52
C LEU A 150 12.23 -23.34 25.00
N PRO A 151 12.25 -23.11 23.68
CA PRO A 151 11.97 -21.79 23.11
C PRO A 151 10.47 -21.43 23.20
N GLY A 152 10.18 -20.13 23.14
CA GLY A 152 8.83 -19.56 23.17
C GLY A 152 8.36 -19.19 24.59
N ASN A 153 7.19 -18.55 24.68
CA ASN A 153 6.59 -18.16 25.96
C ASN A 153 6.15 -19.42 26.75
N PRO A 154 6.70 -19.69 27.94
CA PRO A 154 6.33 -20.85 28.76
C PRO A 154 4.82 -20.95 29.04
N GLY A 155 4.18 -19.82 29.35
CA GLY A 155 2.75 -19.77 29.63
C GLY A 155 1.88 -20.15 28.42
N LEU A 156 2.32 -19.86 27.19
CA LEU A 156 1.60 -20.33 25.99
C LEU A 156 1.81 -21.82 25.73
N ARG A 157 3.02 -22.34 25.97
CA ARG A 157 3.32 -23.77 25.80
C ARG A 157 2.49 -24.63 26.75
N GLU A 158 2.37 -24.18 27.98
CA GLU A 158 1.58 -24.82 29.04
C GLU A 158 0.09 -24.50 28.93
N ARG A 159 -0.33 -23.75 27.90
CA ARG A 159 -1.71 -23.29 27.68
C ARG A 159 -2.32 -22.61 28.91
N ARG A 160 -1.51 -21.87 29.67
CA ARG A 160 -1.98 -21.10 30.82
C ARG A 160 -3.01 -20.07 30.35
N PRO A 161 -4.20 -20.00 30.97
CA PRO A 161 -5.29 -19.13 30.52
C PRO A 161 -4.89 -17.65 30.54
N GLU A 162 -4.08 -17.25 31.52
CA GLU A 162 -3.56 -15.88 31.65
C GLU A 162 -2.66 -15.48 30.46
N ALA A 163 -1.75 -16.36 30.06
CA ALA A 163 -0.84 -16.10 28.93
C ALA A 163 -1.60 -16.04 27.59
N ILE A 164 -2.58 -16.93 27.40
CA ILE A 164 -3.45 -16.92 26.21
C ILE A 164 -4.28 -15.62 26.18
N LYS A 165 -4.86 -15.23 27.32
CA LYS A 165 -5.65 -13.99 27.45
C LYS A 165 -4.80 -12.76 27.17
N ALA A 166 -3.60 -12.67 27.75
CA ALA A 166 -2.69 -11.55 27.54
C ALA A 166 -2.30 -11.40 26.06
N VAL A 167 -1.99 -12.50 25.37
CA VAL A 167 -1.66 -12.48 23.94
C VAL A 167 -2.88 -12.12 23.08
N SER A 168 -4.07 -12.64 23.42
CA SER A 168 -5.32 -12.27 22.74
C SER A 168 -5.60 -10.79 22.88
N GLN A 169 -5.50 -10.24 24.11
CA GLN A 169 -5.71 -8.83 24.39
C GLN A 169 -4.70 -7.93 23.65
N ALA A 170 -3.43 -8.32 23.62
CA ALA A 170 -2.41 -7.59 22.87
C ALA A 170 -2.72 -7.56 21.36
N ARG A 171 -3.12 -8.70 20.78
CA ARG A 171 -3.53 -8.80 19.38
C ARG A 171 -4.79 -7.98 19.10
N GLU A 172 -5.78 -8.05 19.96
CA GLU A 172 -7.02 -7.28 19.84
C GLU A 172 -6.76 -5.77 19.87
N LYS A 173 -5.87 -5.32 20.77
CA LYS A 173 -5.47 -3.91 20.85
C LYS A 173 -4.80 -3.45 19.55
N LEU A 174 -3.80 -4.19 19.07
CA LEU A 174 -3.10 -3.85 17.81
C LEU A 174 -4.06 -3.81 16.61
N TYR A 175 -4.97 -4.79 16.53
CA TYR A 175 -5.98 -4.83 15.49
C TYR A 175 -6.94 -3.62 15.57
N LEU A 176 -7.36 -3.23 16.78
CA LEU A 176 -8.20 -2.06 16.97
C LEU A 176 -7.49 -0.77 16.58
N ASP A 177 -6.23 -0.59 16.98
CA ASP A 177 -5.43 0.59 16.65
C ASP A 177 -5.26 0.73 15.12
N GLU A 178 -4.95 -0.36 14.42
CA GLU A 178 -4.89 -0.41 12.95
C GLU A 178 -6.26 -0.08 12.31
N LEU A 179 -7.33 -0.63 12.89
CA LEU A 179 -8.68 -0.40 12.39
C LEU A 179 -9.11 1.06 12.54
N ILE A 180 -8.81 1.69 13.68
CA ILE A 180 -9.10 3.11 13.94
C ILE A 180 -8.31 3.98 12.95
N SER A 181 -7.03 3.69 12.75
CA SER A 181 -6.18 4.43 11.80
C SER A 181 -6.70 4.35 10.36
N SER A 182 -7.17 3.18 9.94
CA SER A 182 -7.72 2.98 8.59
C SER A 182 -9.18 3.43 8.43
N ALA A 183 -9.94 3.56 9.52
CA ALA A 183 -11.37 3.86 9.51
C ALA A 183 -11.79 5.07 8.64
N PRO A 184 -11.06 6.22 8.62
CA PRO A 184 -11.43 7.37 7.80
C PRO A 184 -11.54 7.05 6.30
N THR A 185 -10.81 6.04 5.82
CA THR A 185 -10.77 5.69 4.40
C THR A 185 -12.01 4.92 3.93
N TRP A 186 -12.57 4.05 4.78
CA TRP A 186 -13.63 3.12 4.38
C TRP A 186 -14.95 3.30 5.15
N LEU A 187 -14.91 3.73 6.42
CA LEU A 187 -16.09 3.83 7.29
C LEU A 187 -17.16 4.81 6.76
N PRO A 188 -16.82 5.99 6.17
CA PRO A 188 -17.82 6.88 5.59
C PRO A 188 -18.65 6.21 4.48
N THR A 189 -18.00 5.39 3.65
CA THR A 189 -18.67 4.63 2.58
C THR A 189 -19.61 3.58 3.16
N VAL A 190 -19.19 2.91 4.24
CA VAL A 190 -20.05 1.94 4.94
C VAL A 190 -21.27 2.62 5.54
N ARG A 191 -21.10 3.79 6.18
CA ARG A 191 -22.20 4.60 6.73
C ARG A 191 -23.20 5.04 5.67
N GLN A 192 -22.72 5.40 4.49
CA GLN A 192 -23.59 5.79 3.38
C GLN A 192 -24.42 4.62 2.84
N LEU A 193 -23.84 3.42 2.80
CA LEU A 193 -24.47 2.26 2.15
C LEU A 193 -25.27 1.37 3.09
N ARG A 194 -24.90 1.31 4.37
CA ARG A 194 -25.60 0.50 5.38
C ARG A 194 -26.61 1.37 6.14
N PRO A 195 -27.80 0.83 6.48
CA PRO A 195 -28.22 -0.57 6.34
C PRO A 195 -28.87 -0.94 4.99
N GLN A 196 -29.15 0.04 4.12
CA GLN A 196 -29.97 -0.13 2.91
C GLN A 196 -29.39 -1.14 1.89
N HIS A 197 -28.06 -1.28 1.82
CA HIS A 197 -27.39 -2.21 0.92
C HIS A 197 -26.79 -3.42 1.66
N SER A 198 -26.75 -4.56 0.95
CA SER A 198 -26.10 -5.78 1.44
C SER A 198 -24.60 -5.59 1.59
N TRP A 199 -23.99 -6.38 2.48
CA TRP A 199 -22.54 -6.38 2.68
C TRP A 199 -21.74 -6.68 1.40
N ASP A 200 -22.27 -7.53 0.51
CA ASP A 200 -21.68 -7.81 -0.80
C ASP A 200 -21.52 -6.53 -1.64
N ASN A 201 -22.59 -5.74 -1.73
CA ASN A 201 -22.55 -4.47 -2.46
C ASN A 201 -21.56 -3.48 -1.83
N VAL A 202 -21.53 -3.40 -0.50
CA VAL A 202 -20.62 -2.48 0.21
C VAL A 202 -19.17 -2.85 -0.06
N VAL A 203 -18.82 -4.14 0.05
CA VAL A 203 -17.48 -4.64 -0.28
C VAL A 203 -17.12 -4.35 -1.73
N ARG A 204 -18.04 -4.57 -2.66
CA ARG A 204 -17.82 -4.30 -4.09
C ARG A 204 -17.50 -2.83 -4.35
N VAL A 205 -18.20 -1.90 -3.70
CA VAL A 205 -17.95 -0.47 -3.84
C VAL A 205 -16.60 -0.08 -3.21
N LEU A 206 -16.27 -0.61 -2.04
CA LEU A 206 -14.99 -0.36 -1.39
C LEU A 206 -13.81 -0.88 -2.24
N ASN A 207 -13.93 -2.11 -2.78
CA ASN A 207 -12.83 -2.69 -3.55
C ASN A 207 -12.61 -1.98 -4.89
N ARG A 208 -13.67 -1.44 -5.50
CA ARG A 208 -13.54 -0.54 -6.67
C ARG A 208 -12.80 0.76 -6.36
N ARG A 209 -12.76 1.20 -5.10
CA ARG A 209 -12.02 2.39 -4.64
C ARG A 209 -10.59 2.06 -4.22
N GLY A 210 -10.09 0.85 -4.51
CA GLY A 210 -8.72 0.43 -4.22
C GLY A 210 -8.51 -0.22 -2.84
N HIS A 211 -9.59 -0.55 -2.13
CA HIS A 211 -9.51 -1.36 -0.92
C HIS A 211 -9.51 -2.86 -1.23
N ASP A 212 -9.12 -3.68 -0.25
CA ASP A 212 -9.19 -5.13 -0.35
C ASP A 212 -9.93 -5.72 0.86
N TRP A 213 -11.25 -5.67 0.81
CA TRP A 213 -12.13 -6.22 1.84
C TRP A 213 -12.77 -7.53 1.39
N THR A 214 -12.88 -8.47 2.31
CA THR A 214 -13.85 -9.58 2.23
C THR A 214 -15.07 -9.24 3.06
N ILE A 215 -16.23 -9.85 2.73
CA ILE A 215 -17.49 -9.64 3.46
C ILE A 215 -17.31 -9.90 4.96
N GLU A 216 -16.65 -11.00 5.32
CA GLU A 216 -16.44 -11.39 6.71
C GLU A 216 -15.46 -10.47 7.44
N ARG A 217 -14.40 -10.00 6.76
CA ARG A 217 -13.44 -9.04 7.35
C ARG A 217 -14.10 -7.70 7.61
N LEU A 218 -14.84 -7.17 6.64
CA LEU A 218 -15.55 -5.90 6.79
C LEU A 218 -16.64 -5.99 7.85
N ARG A 219 -17.42 -7.08 7.88
CA ARG A 219 -18.45 -7.29 8.91
C ARG A 219 -17.84 -7.38 10.30
N ARG A 220 -16.72 -8.10 10.48
CA ARG A 220 -16.01 -8.18 11.76
C ARG A 220 -15.44 -6.82 12.19
N ALA A 221 -14.85 -6.08 11.26
CA ALA A 221 -14.36 -4.73 11.49
C ALA A 221 -15.47 -3.79 12.00
N VAL A 222 -16.59 -3.71 11.27
CA VAL A 222 -17.72 -2.86 11.68
C VAL A 222 -18.32 -3.34 13.01
N HIS A 223 -18.44 -4.66 13.21
CA HIS A 223 -18.91 -5.20 14.48
C HIS A 223 -17.99 -4.81 15.65
N ARG A 224 -16.67 -4.82 15.45
CA ARG A 224 -15.71 -4.37 16.46
C ARG A 224 -15.85 -2.88 16.73
N MET A 225 -15.97 -2.05 15.70
CA MET A 225 -16.17 -0.60 15.84
C MET A 225 -17.45 -0.26 16.63
N VAL A 226 -18.56 -0.96 16.36
CA VAL A 226 -19.81 -0.78 17.11
C VAL A 226 -19.65 -1.22 18.57
N ARG A 227 -18.99 -2.36 18.82
CA ARG A 227 -18.73 -2.85 20.18
C ARG A 227 -17.92 -1.86 21.02
N GLU A 228 -16.94 -1.19 20.42
CA GLU A 228 -16.11 -0.15 21.04
C GLU A 228 -16.78 1.25 21.01
N LYS A 229 -18.04 1.36 20.57
CA LYS A 229 -18.82 2.61 20.46
C LYS A 229 -18.21 3.66 19.51
N LEU A 230 -17.45 3.22 18.52
CA LEU A 230 -16.82 4.07 17.50
C LEU A 230 -17.64 4.17 16.20
N ALA A 231 -18.71 3.38 16.09
CA ALA A 231 -19.62 3.38 14.95
C ALA A 231 -21.07 3.11 15.39
N GLU A 232 -22.03 3.47 14.54
CA GLU A 232 -23.46 3.37 14.82
C GLU A 232 -23.92 1.90 14.77
N PRO A 233 -24.72 1.42 15.75
CA PRO A 233 -25.19 0.04 15.77
C PRO A 233 -26.11 -0.29 14.57
N GLU A 234 -26.74 0.72 13.99
CA GLU A 234 -27.60 0.61 12.81
C GLU A 234 -26.88 0.04 11.59
N LEU A 235 -25.55 0.20 11.50
CA LEU A 235 -24.75 -0.36 10.40
C LEU A 235 -24.82 -1.90 10.36
N LEU A 236 -25.09 -2.55 11.50
CA LEU A 236 -25.23 -4.00 11.61
C LEU A 236 -26.65 -4.49 11.34
N ALA A 237 -27.64 -3.59 11.21
CA ALA A 237 -29.04 -3.96 11.00
C ALA A 237 -29.21 -4.77 9.71
N ARG A 238 -30.13 -5.74 9.71
CA ARG A 238 -30.39 -6.54 8.51
C ARG A 238 -30.84 -5.61 7.39
N SER A 239 -30.24 -5.72 6.21
CA SER A 239 -30.72 -4.97 5.05
C SER A 239 -32.17 -5.33 4.75
N PRO A 240 -32.98 -4.35 4.32
CA PRO A 240 -34.32 -4.64 3.85
C PRO A 240 -34.25 -5.72 2.77
N ARG A 241 -35.20 -6.65 2.81
CA ARG A 241 -35.36 -7.63 1.72
C ARG A 241 -35.65 -6.82 0.46
N ARG A 242 -34.83 -6.98 -0.57
CA ARG A 242 -35.16 -6.42 -1.89
C ARG A 242 -36.54 -6.93 -2.27
N SER A 243 -37.41 -6.03 -2.66
CA SER A 243 -38.71 -6.42 -3.18
C SER A 243 -38.47 -7.24 -4.46
N PRO A 244 -39.33 -8.21 -4.80
CA PRO A 244 -39.31 -8.83 -6.12
C PRO A 244 -39.35 -7.78 -7.24
N GLU A 245 -40.03 -6.66 -7.00
CA GLU A 245 -40.12 -5.50 -7.90
C GLU A 245 -38.74 -4.86 -8.16
N ASP A 246 -37.83 -4.78 -7.18
CA ASP A 246 -36.48 -4.22 -7.35
C ASP A 246 -35.61 -5.03 -8.32
N HIS A 247 -35.78 -6.36 -8.33
CA HIS A 247 -35.05 -7.24 -9.24
C HIS A 247 -35.60 -7.14 -10.65
N LEU A 248 -36.93 -7.10 -10.76
CA LEU A 248 -37.63 -6.92 -12.04
C LEU A 248 -37.30 -5.57 -12.66
N MET A 249 -37.28 -4.50 -11.88
CA MET A 249 -36.87 -3.16 -12.31
C MET A 249 -35.46 -3.17 -12.91
N LYS A 250 -34.50 -3.87 -12.28
CA LYS A 250 -33.13 -3.97 -12.79
C LYS A 250 -33.02 -4.80 -14.07
N LEU A 251 -33.79 -5.89 -14.18
CA LEU A 251 -33.82 -6.70 -15.39
C LEU A 251 -34.40 -5.92 -16.56
N VAL A 252 -35.51 -5.22 -16.34
CA VAL A 252 -36.14 -4.32 -17.32
C VAL A 252 -35.14 -3.24 -17.75
N ALA A 253 -34.49 -2.57 -16.80
CA ALA A 253 -33.47 -1.55 -17.09
C ALA A 253 -32.29 -2.12 -17.89
N ALA A 254 -31.81 -3.32 -17.55
CA ALA A 254 -30.70 -3.96 -18.26
C ALA A 254 -31.05 -4.31 -19.71
N ILE A 255 -32.27 -4.80 -19.97
CA ILE A 255 -32.77 -5.08 -21.32
C ILE A 255 -32.87 -3.79 -22.13
N THR A 256 -33.41 -2.71 -21.55
CA THR A 256 -33.53 -1.41 -22.22
C THR A 256 -32.17 -0.76 -22.51
N ILE A 257 -31.18 -0.93 -21.63
CA ILE A 257 -29.81 -0.44 -21.88
C ILE A 257 -29.13 -1.24 -22.98
N ALA A 258 -29.38 -2.55 -23.05
CA ALA A 258 -28.81 -3.42 -24.07
C ALA A 258 -29.40 -3.15 -25.46
N ASP A 259 -30.68 -2.79 -25.54
CA ASP A 259 -31.36 -2.46 -26.79
C ASP A 259 -32.38 -1.31 -26.59
N PRO A 260 -31.95 -0.05 -26.76
CA PRO A 260 -32.79 1.13 -26.51
C PRO A 260 -33.96 1.31 -27.50
N GLY A 261 -33.97 0.58 -28.63
CA GLY A 261 -35.00 0.70 -29.66
C GLY A 261 -36.24 -0.15 -29.41
N LEU A 262 -36.21 -1.03 -28.39
CA LEU A 262 -37.32 -1.96 -28.12
C LEU A 262 -38.55 -1.24 -27.59
N SER A 263 -39.70 -1.58 -28.17
CA SER A 263 -40.99 -1.16 -27.65
C SER A 263 -41.32 -1.88 -26.32
N LEU A 264 -42.18 -1.26 -25.50
CA LEU A 264 -42.63 -1.85 -24.23
C LEU A 264 -43.26 -3.24 -24.38
N ARG A 265 -43.82 -3.56 -25.56
CA ARG A 265 -44.39 -4.88 -25.86
C ARG A 265 -43.31 -5.93 -26.15
N GLU A 266 -42.21 -5.53 -26.77
CA GLU A 266 -41.08 -6.42 -27.07
C GLU A 266 -40.30 -6.75 -25.80
N ILE A 267 -40.09 -5.76 -24.92
CA ILE A 267 -39.52 -5.99 -23.59
C ILE A 267 -40.40 -6.96 -22.78
N ALA A 268 -41.73 -6.87 -22.91
CA ALA A 268 -42.68 -7.80 -22.29
C ALA A 268 -42.50 -9.24 -22.80
N ALA A 269 -42.45 -9.39 -24.12
CA ALA A 269 -42.29 -10.69 -24.76
C ALA A 269 -40.94 -11.34 -24.38
N GLN A 270 -39.88 -10.54 -24.29
CA GLN A 270 -38.56 -11.01 -23.90
C GLN A 270 -38.52 -11.47 -22.43
N LEU A 271 -39.17 -10.75 -21.52
CA LEU A 271 -39.30 -11.17 -20.12
C LEU A 271 -40.13 -12.46 -19.96
N ASP A 272 -41.21 -12.61 -20.75
CA ASP A 272 -42.01 -13.83 -20.80
C ASP A 272 -41.19 -15.02 -21.35
N GLN A 273 -40.35 -14.81 -22.38
CA GLN A 273 -39.44 -15.84 -22.92
C GLN A 273 -38.36 -16.27 -21.92
N MET A 274 -37.87 -15.33 -21.10
CA MET A 274 -36.93 -15.62 -20.02
C MET A 274 -37.60 -16.31 -18.81
N GLY A 275 -38.91 -16.55 -18.85
CA GLY A 275 -39.66 -17.21 -17.79
C GLY A 275 -39.88 -16.35 -16.53
N VAL A 276 -39.65 -15.03 -16.64
CA VAL A 276 -39.75 -14.09 -15.51
C VAL A 276 -41.22 -13.69 -15.33
N ARG A 277 -41.76 -13.82 -14.11
CA ARG A 277 -43.16 -13.48 -13.81
C ARG A 277 -43.32 -12.04 -13.31
N PRO A 278 -44.41 -11.34 -13.66
CA PRO A 278 -44.74 -10.03 -13.10
C PRO A 278 -44.93 -10.07 -11.58
N ALA A 279 -44.54 -8.99 -10.87
CA ALA A 279 -44.63 -8.89 -9.41
C ALA A 279 -46.04 -9.10 -8.84
N ARG A 280 -47.07 -8.70 -9.59
CA ARG A 280 -48.49 -8.81 -9.18
C ARG A 280 -49.14 -10.17 -9.53
N GLY A 281 -48.34 -11.19 -9.87
CA GLY A 281 -48.82 -12.57 -10.05
C GLY A 281 -49.56 -12.87 -11.36
N GLY A 282 -49.48 -11.98 -12.37
CA GLY A 282 -50.09 -12.21 -13.68
C GLY A 282 -49.38 -13.28 -14.52
N ARG A 283 -50.10 -13.92 -15.46
CA ARG A 283 -49.51 -14.95 -16.35
C ARG A 283 -48.66 -14.38 -17.49
N LYS A 284 -48.83 -13.11 -17.85
CA LYS A 284 -48.11 -12.39 -18.92
C LYS A 284 -47.77 -10.97 -18.49
N TRP A 285 -46.70 -10.41 -19.05
CA TRP A 285 -46.34 -9.02 -18.83
C TRP A 285 -47.28 -8.04 -19.53
N GLN A 286 -47.68 -6.98 -18.83
CA GLN A 286 -48.46 -5.89 -19.40
C GLN A 286 -47.53 -4.71 -19.73
N PRO A 287 -47.70 -4.02 -20.87
CA PRO A 287 -46.88 -2.86 -21.23
C PRO A 287 -46.91 -1.74 -20.18
N SER A 288 -48.03 -1.57 -19.47
CA SER A 288 -48.19 -0.62 -18.37
C SER A 288 -47.33 -0.96 -17.15
N SER A 289 -47.18 -2.25 -16.84
CA SER A 289 -46.32 -2.72 -15.73
C SER A 289 -44.84 -2.49 -16.03
N ILE A 290 -44.43 -2.65 -17.29
CA ILE A 290 -43.04 -2.41 -17.71
C ILE A 290 -42.76 -0.91 -17.72
N ARG A 291 -43.71 -0.10 -18.19
CA ARG A 291 -43.61 1.36 -18.11
C ARG A 291 -43.43 1.84 -16.67
N ALA A 292 -44.23 1.33 -15.73
CA ALA A 292 -44.11 1.67 -14.32
C ALA A 292 -42.71 1.32 -13.75
N LEU A 293 -42.17 0.15 -14.09
CA LEU A 293 -40.82 -0.27 -13.69
C LEU A 293 -39.72 0.55 -14.36
N LEU A 294 -39.91 0.98 -15.61
CA LEU A 294 -38.99 1.89 -16.29
C LEU A 294 -39.03 3.28 -15.67
N ASP A 295 -40.21 3.84 -15.40
CA ASP A 295 -40.38 5.14 -14.73
C ASP A 295 -39.75 5.13 -13.33
N GLU A 296 -39.79 3.98 -12.65
CA GLU A 296 -39.07 3.75 -11.40
C GLU A 296 -37.54 3.62 -11.61
N ALA A 297 -37.09 2.89 -12.63
CA ALA A 297 -35.68 2.77 -12.98
C ALA A 297 -35.04 4.12 -13.36
N HIS A 298 -35.77 5.00 -14.05
CA HIS A 298 -35.33 6.37 -14.35
C HIS A 298 -35.21 7.22 -13.08
N ARG A 299 -36.17 7.12 -12.15
CA ARG A 299 -36.11 7.79 -10.83
C ARG A 299 -34.90 7.33 -10.00
N PHE A 300 -34.50 6.07 -10.12
CA PHE A 300 -33.30 5.52 -9.49
C PHE A 300 -32.01 5.71 -10.32
N GLY A 301 -32.07 6.40 -11.46
CA GLY A 301 -30.92 6.73 -12.30
C GLY A 301 -30.25 5.51 -12.98
N LEU A 302 -30.99 4.40 -13.11
CA LEU A 302 -30.49 3.17 -13.72
C LEU A 302 -30.51 3.23 -15.25
N VAL A 303 -31.42 4.01 -15.84
CA VAL A 303 -31.54 4.23 -17.29
C VAL A 303 -31.56 5.75 -17.51
N ARG A 304 -30.84 6.23 -18.53
CA ARG A 304 -30.90 7.64 -18.97
C ARG A 304 -31.96 7.75 -20.07
N TYR A 305 -32.73 8.84 -20.04
CA TYR A 305 -33.66 9.22 -21.11
C TYR A 305 -32.95 9.30 -22.46
#